data_AF-X1RTM7-F1
#
_entry.id   AF-X1RTM7-F1
#
_cell.length_a   1.000
_cell.length_b   1.000
_cell.length_c   1.000
_cell.angle_alpha   90.00
_cell.angle_beta   90.00
_cell.angle_gamma   90.00
#
_symmetry.space_group_name_H-M   'P 1'
#
loop_
_entity.id
_entity.type
_entity.pdbx_description
1 polymer ?
#
loop_
_entity_poly.entity_id
_entity_poly.type
_entity_poly.pdbx_seq_one_letter_code
_entity_poly.pdbx_strand_id
1 'polypeptide(L)'
;MDNDMSTLFKAVGEHLFLAYSALFVAIVIAIPLAVISLYNRYLASILLILANLAQAIPSFAVVAIVVPLLGIGFKPAIFAIILRIILPLFKNTYTGLKNIDHNYIDSAQGIGLNEREILFYVRFPNAYPAIFAGVKFAAVIANSVAIITSLIGAGGLGEFIYEG
;
A
#
# COMPACT_ATOMS: atom_id res chain seq x y z
N MET A 1 -29.08 -26.79 -7.48
CA MET A 1 -29.00 -25.58 -8.34
C MET A 1 -29.02 -24.28 -7.53
N ASP A 2 -29.35 -24.33 -6.24
CA ASP A 2 -29.12 -23.23 -5.31
C ASP A 2 -27.70 -23.31 -4.73
N ASN A 3 -26.73 -22.59 -5.31
CA ASN A 3 -25.74 -21.83 -4.53
C ASN A 3 -24.66 -21.09 -5.33
N ASP A 4 -24.60 -21.14 -6.67
CA ASP A 4 -23.53 -20.47 -7.43
C ASP A 4 -23.42 -18.97 -7.12
N MET A 5 -24.56 -18.29 -6.96
CA MET A 5 -24.58 -16.89 -6.53
C MET A 5 -24.08 -16.68 -5.11
N SER A 6 -24.44 -17.55 -4.17
CA SER A 6 -23.97 -17.43 -2.78
C SER A 6 -22.45 -17.63 -2.68
N THR A 7 -21.91 -18.58 -3.45
CA THR A 7 -20.48 -18.89 -3.48
C THR A 7 -19.71 -17.73 -4.11
N LEU A 8 -20.24 -17.15 -5.19
CA LEU A 8 -19.68 -15.95 -5.82
C LEU A 8 -19.65 -14.77 -4.83
N PHE A 9 -20.77 -14.46 -4.18
CA PHE A 9 -20.84 -13.37 -3.19
C PHE A 9 -19.88 -13.59 -2.02
N LYS A 10 -19.75 -14.84 -1.55
CA LYS A 10 -18.78 -15.19 -0.51
C LYS A 10 -17.35 -14.93 -0.99
N ALA A 11 -17.01 -15.33 -2.22
CA ALA A 11 -15.67 -15.12 -2.78
C ALA A 11 -15.35 -13.64 -3.04
N VAL A 12 -16.34 -12.84 -3.46
CA VAL A 12 -16.21 -11.37 -3.51
C VAL A 12 -15.89 -10.84 -2.11
N GLY A 13 -16.65 -11.26 -1.10
CA GLY A 13 -16.43 -10.85 0.28
C GLY A 13 -15.04 -11.20 0.80
N GLU A 14 -14.59 -12.43 0.57
CA GLU A 14 -13.26 -12.90 0.95
C GLU A 14 -12.15 -12.12 0.22
N HIS A 15 -12.31 -11.87 -1.09
CA HIS A 15 -11.34 -11.11 -1.87
C HIS A 15 -11.21 -9.67 -1.40
N LEU A 16 -12.35 -9.00 -1.18
CA LEU A 16 -12.37 -7.63 -0.67
C LEU A 16 -11.76 -7.59 0.74
N PHE A 17 -12.14 -8.53 1.60
CA PHE A 17 -11.59 -8.58 2.95
C PHE A 17 -10.06 -8.81 2.92
N LEU A 18 -9.56 -9.72 2.09
CA LEU A 18 -8.14 -10.00 1.90
C LEU A 18 -7.38 -8.76 1.41
N ALA A 19 -7.81 -8.16 0.30
CA ALA A 19 -7.11 -7.06 -0.34
C ALA A 19 -7.15 -5.78 0.50
N TYR A 20 -8.32 -5.42 1.05
CA TYR A 20 -8.51 -4.16 1.76
C TYR A 20 -8.05 -4.20 3.22
N SER A 21 -8.02 -5.36 3.89
CA SER A 21 -7.34 -5.48 5.19
C SER A 21 -5.83 -5.29 5.04
N ALA A 22 -5.21 -5.90 4.02
CA ALA A 22 -3.80 -5.70 3.70
C ALA A 22 -3.51 -4.23 3.33
N LEU A 23 -4.35 -3.61 2.50
CA LEU A 23 -4.23 -2.20 2.15
C LEU A 23 -4.33 -1.29 3.37
N PHE A 24 -5.29 -1.54 4.27
CA PHE A 24 -5.46 -0.76 5.49
C PHE A 24 -4.20 -0.82 6.37
N VAL A 25 -3.66 -2.02 6.60
CA VAL A 25 -2.40 -2.18 7.35
C VAL A 25 -1.25 -1.46 6.66
N ALA A 26 -1.14 -1.57 5.34
CA ALA A 26 -0.10 -0.88 4.59
C ALA A 26 -0.22 0.66 4.69
N ILE A 27 -1.43 1.22 4.68
CA ILE A 27 -1.68 2.66 4.88
C ILE A 27 -1.24 3.09 6.28
N VAL A 28 -1.65 2.36 7.31
CA VAL A 28 -1.33 2.64 8.71
C VAL A 28 0.18 2.62 8.96
N ILE A 29 0.96 1.85 8.20
CA ILE A 29 2.42 1.81 8.34
C ILE A 29 3.12 2.81 7.41
N ALA A 30 2.76 2.84 6.13
CA ALA A 30 3.47 3.60 5.10
C ALA A 30 3.31 5.12 5.28
N ILE A 31 2.12 5.60 5.68
CA ILE A 31 1.89 7.04 5.84
C ILE A 31 2.72 7.60 7.01
N PRO A 32 2.67 7.04 8.24
CA PRO A 32 3.53 7.49 9.32
C PRO A 32 5.02 7.38 8.96
N LEU A 33 5.42 6.31 8.29
CA LEU A 33 6.82 6.14 7.85
C LEU A 33 7.24 7.24 6.87
N ALA A 34 6.37 7.64 5.95
CA ALA A 34 6.59 8.76 5.02
C ALA A 34 6.72 10.09 5.76
N VAL A 35 5.86 10.35 6.75
CA VAL A 35 5.93 11.56 7.60
C VAL A 35 7.24 11.62 8.37
N ILE A 36 7.65 10.52 9.04
CA ILE A 36 8.91 10.45 9.80
C ILE A 36 10.11 10.68 8.86
N SER A 37 10.03 10.16 7.64
CA SER A 37 11.08 10.29 6.63
C SER A 37 11.29 11.72 6.14
N LEU A 38 10.34 12.65 6.34
CA LEU A 38 10.54 14.08 6.05
C LEU A 38 11.67 14.69 6.88
N TYR A 39 11.86 14.20 8.10
CA TYR A 39 12.84 14.72 9.05
C TYR A 39 14.16 13.93 9.03
N ASN A 40 14.20 12.76 8.35
CA ASN A 40 15.39 11.92 8.27
C ASN A 40 15.74 11.59 6.81
N ARG A 41 16.69 12.35 6.25
CA ARG A 41 17.14 12.20 4.85
C ARG A 41 17.74 10.83 4.56
N TYR A 42 18.41 10.20 5.53
CA TYR A 42 19.01 8.88 5.36
C TYR A 42 17.93 7.80 5.25
N LEU A 43 16.96 7.81 6.17
CA LEU A 43 15.80 6.92 6.14
C LEU A 43 15.02 7.05 4.83
N ALA A 44 14.75 8.29 4.41
CA ALA A 44 14.07 8.56 3.15
C ALA A 44 14.82 7.99 1.94
N SER A 45 16.14 8.19 1.88
CA SER A 45 16.97 7.70 0.77
C SER A 45 16.91 6.18 0.67
N ILE A 46 17.10 5.48 1.79
CA ILE A 46 17.03 4.01 1.84
C ILE A 46 15.66 3.50 1.38
N LEU A 47 14.57 4.03 1.95
CA LEU A 47 13.23 3.56 1.63
C LEU A 47 12.85 3.85 0.17
N LEU A 48 13.31 4.97 -0.40
CA LEU A 48 13.13 5.26 -1.82
C LEU A 48 13.91 4.29 -2.73
N ILE A 49 15.16 3.98 -2.39
CA ILE A 49 15.96 2.98 -3.12
C ILE A 49 15.25 1.63 -3.08
N LEU A 50 14.84 1.18 -1.89
CA LEU A 50 14.09 -0.07 -1.71
C LEU A 50 12.79 -0.06 -2.51
N ALA A 51 12.04 1.04 -2.51
CA ALA A 51 10.81 1.16 -3.29
C ALA A 51 11.04 1.09 -4.81
N ASN A 52 12.18 1.60 -5.30
CA ASN A 52 12.54 1.47 -6.70
C ASN A 52 12.94 0.03 -7.05
N LEU A 53 13.73 -0.63 -6.20
CA LEU A 53 14.12 -2.02 -6.40
C LEU A 53 12.92 -2.98 -6.32
N ALA A 54 12.02 -2.77 -5.36
CA ALA A 54 10.83 -3.60 -5.18
C ALA A 54 9.86 -3.56 -6.38
N GLN A 55 9.90 -2.50 -7.20
CA GLN A 55 9.09 -2.43 -8.43
C GLN A 55 9.61 -3.35 -9.53
N ALA A 56 10.90 -3.72 -9.51
CA ALA A 56 11.46 -4.70 -10.44
C ALA A 56 11.07 -6.13 -10.06
N ILE A 57 10.64 -6.38 -8.82
CA ILE A 57 10.25 -7.70 -8.35
C ILE A 57 8.83 -8.02 -8.85
N PRO A 58 8.65 -9.10 -9.64
CA PRO A 58 7.33 -9.51 -10.07
C PRO A 58 6.50 -10.02 -8.89
N SER A 59 5.19 -9.79 -8.90
CA SER A 59 4.31 -10.13 -7.78
C SER A 59 4.31 -11.63 -7.44
N PHE A 60 4.46 -12.49 -8.45
CA PHE A 60 4.57 -13.94 -8.23
C PHE A 60 5.83 -14.33 -7.43
N ALA A 61 6.96 -13.63 -7.65
CA ALA A 61 8.19 -13.88 -6.89
C ALA A 61 8.03 -13.52 -5.40
N VAL A 62 7.27 -12.46 -5.09
CA VAL A 62 6.95 -12.11 -3.70
C VAL A 62 6.19 -13.26 -3.03
N VAL A 63 5.16 -13.80 -3.68
CA VAL A 63 4.39 -14.95 -3.17
C VAL A 63 5.30 -16.17 -3.01
N ALA A 64 6.14 -16.48 -3.99
CA ALA A 64 7.09 -17.58 -3.95
C ALA A 64 8.11 -17.48 -2.79
N ILE A 65 8.48 -16.27 -2.38
CA ILE A 65 9.34 -16.03 -1.20
C ILE A 65 8.54 -16.18 0.10
N VAL A 66 7.28 -15.74 0.13
CA VAL A 66 6.46 -15.80 1.35
C VAL A 66 6.09 -17.24 1.72
N VAL A 67 5.73 -18.08 0.77
CA VAL A 67 5.28 -19.46 1.01
C VAL A 67 6.25 -20.31 1.87
N PRO A 68 7.55 -20.42 1.55
CA PRO A 68 8.47 -21.20 2.38
C PRO A 68 8.70 -20.61 3.78
N LEU A 69 8.46 -19.30 3.96
CA LEU A 69 8.72 -18.61 5.24
C LEU A 69 7.52 -18.62 6.17
N LEU A 70 6.31 -18.42 5.64
CA LEU A 70 5.08 -18.24 6.41
C LEU A 70 4.04 -19.34 6.16
N GLY A 71 4.30 -20.23 5.21
CA GLY A 71 3.37 -21.27 4.78
C GLY A 71 2.32 -20.76 3.79
N ILE A 72 1.24 -21.53 3.70
CA ILE A 72 0.11 -21.29 2.81
C ILE A 72 -1.10 -20.77 3.60
N GLY A 73 -2.04 -20.12 2.91
CA GLY A 73 -3.30 -19.66 3.44
C GLY A 73 -3.47 -18.14 3.50
N PHE A 74 -4.53 -17.72 4.20
CA PHE A 74 -4.98 -16.34 4.26
C PHE A 74 -3.97 -15.35 4.90
N LYS A 75 -3.34 -15.73 6.02
CA LYS A 75 -2.38 -14.84 6.72
C LYS A 75 -1.10 -14.60 5.91
N PRO A 76 -0.45 -15.63 5.33
CA PRO A 76 0.67 -15.42 4.41
C PRO A 76 0.30 -14.55 3.20
N ALA A 77 -0.91 -14.71 2.65
CA ALA A 77 -1.39 -13.90 1.54
C ALA A 77 -1.49 -12.40 1.90
N ILE A 78 -2.08 -12.06 3.06
CA ILE A 78 -2.08 -10.68 3.58
C ILE A 78 -0.65 -10.13 3.65
N PHE A 79 0.28 -10.91 4.21
CA PHE A 79 1.66 -10.48 4.34
C PHE A 79 2.32 -10.22 2.97
N ALA A 80 2.11 -11.10 1.99
CA ALA A 80 2.61 -10.92 0.63
C ALA A 80 2.05 -9.64 -0.02
N ILE A 81 0.75 -9.38 0.14
CA ILE A 81 0.09 -8.18 -0.37
C ILE A 81 0.68 -6.93 0.29
N ILE A 82 0.79 -6.89 1.62
CA ILE A 82 1.38 -5.78 2.37
C ILE A 82 2.80 -5.50 1.88
N LEU A 83 3.64 -6.53 1.82
CA LEU A 83 5.03 -6.41 1.39
C LEU A 83 5.14 -5.81 -0.02
N ARG A 84 4.20 -6.18 -0.90
CA ARG A 84 4.18 -5.68 -2.28
C ARG A 84 3.78 -4.21 -2.39
N ILE A 85 2.84 -3.74 -1.56
CA ILE A 85 2.22 -2.40 -1.72
C ILE A 85 2.78 -1.34 -0.76
N ILE A 86 3.42 -1.73 0.34
CA ILE A 86 3.88 -0.79 1.37
C ILE A 86 4.92 0.22 0.85
N LEU A 87 5.90 -0.25 0.07
CA LEU A 87 6.97 0.58 -0.48
C LEU A 87 6.50 1.56 -1.57
N PRO A 88 5.72 1.16 -2.59
CA PRO A 88 5.18 2.13 -3.54
C PRO A 88 4.21 3.12 -2.90
N LEU A 89 3.43 2.70 -1.90
CA LEU A 89 2.56 3.60 -1.14
C LEU A 89 3.36 4.63 -0.35
N PHE A 90 4.42 4.19 0.34
CA PHE A 90 5.38 5.07 1.01
C PHE A 90 5.97 6.09 0.02
N LYS A 91 6.47 5.62 -1.13
CA LYS A 91 7.12 6.46 -2.13
C LYS A 91 6.19 7.59 -2.61
N ASN A 92 4.95 7.25 -2.99
CA ASN A 92 3.98 8.25 -3.43
C ASN A 92 3.65 9.27 -2.33
N THR A 93 3.45 8.80 -1.10
CA THR A 93 3.15 9.65 0.06
C THR A 93 4.31 10.59 0.38
N TYR A 94 5.53 10.06 0.46
CA TYR A 94 6.73 10.86 0.75
C TYR A 94 7.03 11.88 -0.34
N THR A 95 6.94 11.49 -1.62
CA THR A 95 7.14 12.41 -2.74
C THR A 95 6.10 13.53 -2.73
N GLY A 96 4.82 13.21 -2.44
CA GLY A 96 3.77 14.22 -2.29
C GLY A 96 4.04 15.19 -1.14
N LEU A 97 4.40 14.68 0.03
CA LEU A 97 4.70 15.50 1.21
C LEU A 97 6.00 16.31 1.07
N LYS A 98 6.94 15.87 0.25
CA LYS A 98 8.23 16.55 0.04
C LYS A 98 8.17 17.64 -1.03
N ASN A 99 7.44 17.41 -2.12
CA ASN A 99 7.47 18.26 -3.32
C ASN A 99 6.48 19.43 -3.29
N ILE A 100 6.02 19.83 -2.12
CA ILE A 100 5.17 21.02 -1.98
C ILE A 100 6.00 22.27 -2.27
N ASP A 101 5.38 23.25 -2.92
CA ASP A 101 6.03 24.54 -3.21
C ASP A 101 6.52 25.20 -1.92
N HIS A 102 7.80 25.58 -1.93
CA HIS A 102 8.49 26.22 -0.81
C HIS A 102 7.81 27.53 -0.41
N ASN A 103 7.17 28.24 -1.36
CA ASN A 103 6.44 29.47 -1.09
C ASN A 103 5.34 29.28 -0.03
N TYR A 104 4.64 28.13 -0.05
CA TYR A 104 3.64 27.81 0.98
C TYR A 104 4.27 27.59 2.35
N ILE A 105 5.46 27.00 2.39
CA ILE A 105 6.20 26.72 3.63
C ILE A 105 6.75 28.03 4.21
N ASP A 106 7.39 28.86 3.39
CA ASP A 106 7.94 30.16 3.80
C ASP A 106 6.83 31.10 4.29
N SER A 107 5.68 31.12 3.58
CA SER A 107 4.52 31.91 4.00
C SER A 107 3.96 31.42 5.34
N ALA A 108 3.86 30.11 5.53
CA ALA A 108 3.41 29.50 6.78
C ALA A 108 4.34 29.80 7.96
N GLN A 109 5.66 29.76 7.73
CA GLN A 109 6.65 30.17 8.72
C GLN A 109 6.58 31.67 9.01
N GLY A 110 6.36 32.51 7.98
CA GLY A 110 6.24 33.96 8.12
C GLY A 110 5.05 34.42 8.97
N ILE A 111 3.98 33.62 9.05
CA ILE A 111 2.84 33.88 9.96
C ILE A 111 2.97 33.17 11.32
N GLY A 112 4.08 32.47 11.57
CA GLY A 112 4.41 31.88 12.87
C GLY A 112 3.96 30.43 13.09
N LEU A 113 3.60 29.68 12.03
CA LEU A 113 3.27 28.25 12.19
C LEU A 113 4.50 27.42 12.55
N ASN A 114 4.33 26.51 13.51
CA ASN A 114 5.35 25.54 13.88
C ASN A 114 5.37 24.33 12.93
N GLU A 115 6.40 23.49 12.99
CA GLU A 115 6.59 22.34 12.09
C GLU A 115 5.41 21.35 12.06
N ARG A 116 4.72 21.15 13.19
CA ARG A 116 3.53 20.28 13.24
C ARG A 116 2.34 20.93 12.55
N GLU A 117 2.14 22.23 12.76
CA GLU A 117 1.11 23.00 12.09
C GLU A 117 1.37 23.07 10.58
N ILE A 118 2.61 23.29 10.15
CA ILE A 118 2.99 23.24 8.74
C ILE A 118 2.67 21.86 8.16
N LEU A 119 2.99 20.79 8.87
CA LEU A 119 2.66 19.43 8.42
C LEU A 119 1.15 19.25 8.20
N PHE A 120 0.32 19.58 9.18
CA PHE A 120 -1.13 19.33 9.13
C PHE A 120 -1.92 20.33 8.28
N TYR A 121 -1.55 21.61 8.29
CA TYR A 121 -2.30 22.67 7.60
C TYR A 121 -1.75 23.02 6.22
N VAL A 122 -0.48 22.72 5.95
CA VAL A 122 0.14 23.01 4.64
C VAL A 122 0.44 21.72 3.92
N ARG A 123 1.20 20.80 4.54
CA ARG A 123 1.70 19.64 3.80
C ARG A 123 0.63 18.63 3.46
N PHE A 124 -0.14 18.17 4.43
CA PHE A 124 -1.17 17.17 4.19
C PHE A 124 -2.23 17.61 3.17
N PRO A 125 -2.80 18.84 3.24
CA PRO A 125 -3.79 19.30 2.26
C PRO A 125 -3.22 19.38 0.85
N ASN A 126 -2.00 19.92 0.69
CA ASN A 126 -1.36 20.02 -0.63
C ASN A 126 -0.87 18.68 -1.17
N ALA A 127 -0.49 17.74 -0.30
CA ALA A 127 -0.05 16.41 -0.68
C ALA A 127 -1.19 15.41 -0.90
N TYR A 128 -2.43 15.73 -0.49
CA TYR A 128 -3.57 14.83 -0.54
C TYR A 128 -3.77 14.16 -1.92
N PRO A 129 -3.69 14.87 -3.07
CA PRO A 129 -3.82 14.22 -4.37
C PRO A 129 -2.76 13.13 -4.63
N ALA A 130 -1.52 13.37 -4.20
CA ALA A 130 -0.43 12.41 -4.34
C ALA A 130 -0.58 11.21 -3.39
N ILE A 131 -1.03 11.44 -2.15
CA ILE A 131 -1.33 10.38 -1.19
C ILE A 131 -2.46 9.49 -1.74
N PHE A 132 -3.54 10.10 -2.23
CA PHE A 132 -4.66 9.38 -2.80
C PHE A 132 -4.28 8.60 -4.07
N ALA A 133 -3.45 9.18 -4.94
CA ALA A 133 -2.88 8.47 -6.09
C ALA A 133 -2.08 7.24 -5.65
N GLY A 134 -1.27 7.37 -4.59
CA GLY A 134 -0.56 6.25 -3.98
C GLY A 134 -1.48 5.16 -3.44
N VAL A 135 -2.53 5.53 -2.69
CA VAL A 135 -3.54 4.59 -2.16
C VAL A 135 -4.28 3.87 -3.29
N LYS A 136 -4.70 4.60 -4.33
CA LYS A 136 -5.35 4.02 -5.52
C LYS A 136 -4.43 3.02 -6.22
N PHE A 137 -3.17 3.38 -6.43
CA PHE A 137 -2.20 2.48 -7.05
C PHE A 137 -1.96 1.23 -6.19
N ALA A 138 -1.82 1.38 -4.87
CA ALA A 138 -1.69 0.29 -3.93
C ALA A 138 -2.93 -0.63 -3.95
N ALA A 139 -4.13 -0.07 -4.04
CA ALA A 139 -5.38 -0.85 -4.14
C ALA A 139 -5.42 -1.69 -5.43
N VAL A 140 -5.03 -1.11 -6.57
CA VAL A 140 -4.95 -1.85 -7.85
C VAL A 140 -4.00 -3.04 -7.71
N ILE A 141 -2.80 -2.81 -7.19
CA ILE A 141 -1.82 -3.89 -6.98
C ILE A 141 -2.33 -4.91 -5.96
N ALA A 142 -2.97 -4.48 -4.87
CA ALA A 142 -3.51 -5.38 -3.85
C ALA A 142 -4.52 -6.36 -4.45
N ASN A 143 -5.45 -5.88 -5.28
CA ASN A 143 -6.41 -6.75 -5.99
C ASN A 143 -5.67 -7.71 -6.94
N SER A 144 -4.68 -7.22 -7.70
CA SER A 144 -3.89 -8.08 -8.59
C SER A 144 -3.14 -9.19 -7.84
N VAL A 145 -2.53 -8.89 -6.69
CA VAL A 145 -1.82 -9.88 -5.89
C VAL A 145 -2.77 -10.80 -5.15
N ALA A 146 -3.92 -10.30 -4.69
CA ALA A 146 -4.94 -11.12 -4.06
C ALA A 146 -5.41 -12.26 -4.98
N ILE A 147 -5.55 -12.00 -6.29
CA ILE A 147 -5.80 -13.05 -7.29
C ILE A 147 -4.68 -14.08 -7.26
N ILE A 148 -3.41 -13.67 -7.40
CA ILE A 148 -2.27 -14.60 -7.43
C ILE A 148 -2.21 -15.45 -6.15
N THR A 149 -2.53 -14.86 -5.00
CA THR A 149 -2.47 -15.57 -3.72
C THR A 149 -3.56 -16.62 -3.54
N SER A 150 -4.61 -16.66 -4.36
CA SER A 150 -5.57 -17.78 -4.29
C SER A 150 -4.89 -19.12 -4.59
N LEU A 151 -3.82 -19.13 -5.40
CA LEU A 151 -2.98 -20.30 -5.69
C LEU A 151 -2.33 -20.90 -4.44
N ILE A 152 -2.18 -20.11 -3.37
CA ILE A 152 -1.62 -20.57 -2.08
C ILE A 152 -2.72 -20.73 -1.03
N GLY A 153 -3.99 -20.88 -1.43
CA GLY A 153 -5.11 -21.13 -0.54
C GLY A 153 -5.59 -19.88 0.22
N ALA A 154 -5.44 -18.69 -0.37
CA ALA A 154 -5.92 -17.44 0.24
C ALA A 154 -7.44 -17.25 0.15
N GLY A 155 -8.12 -17.97 -0.74
CA GLY A 155 -9.55 -17.78 -1.00
C GLY A 155 -9.87 -16.64 -1.97
N GLY A 156 -11.17 -16.32 -2.04
CA GLY A 156 -11.70 -15.21 -2.81
C GLY A 156 -11.78 -15.44 -4.32
N LEU A 157 -12.05 -14.36 -5.06
CA LEU A 157 -12.29 -14.36 -6.50
C LEU A 157 -11.20 -15.02 -7.34
N GLY A 158 -9.97 -15.10 -6.83
CA GLY A 158 -8.88 -15.77 -7.55
C GLY A 158 -9.13 -17.27 -7.74
N GLU A 159 -9.86 -17.94 -6.85
CA GLU A 159 -10.18 -19.37 -7.00
C GLU A 159 -10.99 -19.61 -8.28
N PHE A 160 -12.05 -18.82 -8.49
CA PHE A 160 -12.87 -18.87 -9.70
C PHE A 160 -12.09 -18.57 -10.99
N ILE A 161 -11.10 -17.69 -10.93
CA ILE A 161 -10.28 -17.34 -12.11
C ILE A 161 -9.39 -18.52 -12.53
N TYR A 162 -8.92 -19.33 -11.59
CA TYR A 162 -8.04 -20.46 -11.89
C TYR A 162 -8.79 -21.78 -12.12
N GLU A 163 -9.97 -21.96 -11.55
CA GLU A 163 -10.76 -23.20 -11.67
C GLU A 163 -11.50 -23.31 -13.02
N GLY A 164 -11.82 -22.20 -13.68
CA GLY A 164 -12.36 -22.16 -15.05
C GLY A 164 -13.87 -22.36 -15.16
#